data_AF-A0AAD4QSU5-F1
#
_entry.id   AF-A0AAD4QSU5-F1
#
_cell.length_a   1.000
_cell.length_b   1.000
_cell.length_c   1.000
_cell.angle_alpha   90.00
_cell.angle_beta   90.00
_cell.angle_gamma   90.00
#
_symmetry.space_group_name_H-M   'P 1'
#
loop_
_entity.id
_entity.type
_entity.pdbx_description
1 polymer ?
#
loop_
_entity_poly.entity_id
_entity_poly.type
_entity_poly.pdbx_seq_one_letter_code
_entity_poly.pdbx_strand_id
1 'polypeptide(L)'
;MARRRRAAPQRRRDAARLVQHRAPAARERRLPPRRAPHLPPARHRRPHPVAAARELPGLPRPGPPRLRLKPEDMARLARRFSRIRQFEDADRLCRILLKTAPDHPELADTLSTCANGLLHAGLRDKAMGLLPHLLRLAPNDMVTRALQNA
;
A
#
# COMPACT_ATOMS: atom_id res chain seq x y z
N MET A 1 23.13 4.70 -57.66
CA MET A 1 24.36 5.48 -57.39
C MET A 1 24.01 6.72 -56.56
N ALA A 2 24.76 6.95 -55.47
CA ALA A 2 24.94 8.19 -54.68
C ALA A 2 23.67 8.99 -54.27
N ARG A 3 23.46 9.27 -52.97
CA ARG A 3 24.23 10.31 -52.25
C ARG A 3 24.24 10.07 -50.73
N ARG A 4 25.46 10.11 -50.19
CA ARG A 4 25.82 10.24 -48.77
C ARG A 4 25.41 11.62 -48.22
N ARG A 5 25.25 11.71 -46.90
CA ARG A 5 25.68 12.77 -45.93
C ARG A 5 24.60 12.91 -44.85
N ARG A 6 24.88 13.06 -43.55
CA ARG A 6 26.09 13.13 -42.74
C ARG A 6 25.65 13.01 -41.27
N ALA A 7 26.43 12.30 -40.49
CA ALA A 7 26.36 12.30 -39.03
C ALA A 7 26.72 13.69 -38.47
N ALA A 8 26.06 14.09 -37.38
CA ALA A 8 26.44 15.23 -36.55
C ALA A 8 26.87 14.71 -35.16
N PRO A 9 28.11 14.93 -34.71
CA PRO A 9 28.54 14.62 -33.36
C PRO A 9 28.44 15.87 -32.48
N GLN A 10 27.57 15.81 -31.47
CA GLN A 10 27.50 16.81 -30.40
C GLN A 10 28.67 16.59 -29.43
N ARG A 11 29.69 17.44 -29.50
CA ARG A 11 30.74 17.52 -28.49
C ARG A 11 31.05 18.98 -28.18
N ARG A 12 31.36 19.19 -26.89
CA ARG A 12 32.18 20.26 -26.30
C ARG A 12 31.39 21.55 -25.97
N ARG A 13 31.33 21.90 -24.68
CA ARG A 13 32.22 22.88 -23.98
C ARG A 13 31.28 24.03 -23.56
N ASP A 14 31.25 24.62 -22.37
CA ASP A 14 32.26 25.12 -21.43
C ASP A 14 31.53 25.26 -20.05
N ALA A 15 32.06 24.91 -18.88
CA ALA A 15 33.21 25.47 -18.17
C ALA A 15 33.16 27.00 -18.01
N ALA A 16 33.19 27.44 -16.74
CA ALA A 16 33.46 28.80 -16.26
C ALA A 16 32.30 29.82 -16.25
N ARG A 17 31.82 30.10 -15.04
CA ARG A 17 31.84 31.43 -14.39
C ARG A 17 31.61 31.20 -12.89
N LEU A 18 32.63 31.39 -12.05
CA LEU A 18 32.95 32.65 -11.35
C LEU A 18 31.72 33.26 -10.65
N VAL A 19 31.74 33.76 -9.42
CA VAL A 19 32.66 33.80 -8.29
C VAL A 19 31.94 34.70 -7.27
N GLN A 20 32.03 34.36 -5.98
CA GLN A 20 31.96 35.26 -4.81
C GLN A 20 30.78 36.21 -4.64
N HIS A 21 30.00 35.98 -3.57
CA HIS A 21 29.63 37.05 -2.64
C HIS A 21 29.83 36.58 -1.20
N ARG A 22 30.24 37.53 -0.36
CA ARG A 22 30.98 37.38 0.90
C ARG A 22 30.12 37.87 2.08
N ALA A 23 30.24 37.18 3.22
CA ALA A 23 30.01 37.62 4.61
C ALA A 23 28.55 37.82 5.12
N PRO A 24 28.28 37.91 6.46
CA PRO A 24 29.15 37.77 7.63
C PRO A 24 28.62 36.90 8.82
N ALA A 25 29.57 36.49 9.67
CA ALA A 25 29.54 36.32 11.13
C ALA A 25 28.19 36.17 11.87
N ALA A 26 27.85 34.93 12.25
CA ALA A 26 26.88 34.66 13.31
C ALA A 26 27.59 34.58 14.68
N ARG A 27 27.29 35.53 15.55
CA ARG A 27 27.66 35.59 16.97
C ARG A 27 27.32 34.28 17.70
N GLU A 28 28.33 33.50 18.08
CA GLU A 28 28.20 32.47 19.10
C GLU A 28 27.93 33.13 20.46
N ARG A 29 26.66 33.12 20.87
CA ARG A 29 26.26 33.47 22.22
C ARG A 29 26.64 32.32 23.15
N ARG A 30 27.69 32.53 23.94
CA ARG A 30 28.02 31.71 25.12
C ARG A 30 26.81 31.66 26.06
N LEU A 31 26.22 30.48 26.21
CA LEU A 31 25.22 30.18 27.25
C LEU A 31 25.90 29.47 28.43
N PRO A 32 25.66 29.90 29.69
CA PRO A 32 26.18 29.25 30.90
C PRO A 32 25.48 27.91 31.21
N PRO A 33 26.04 27.07 32.11
CA PRO A 33 25.77 25.64 32.16
C PRO A 33 24.40 25.34 32.78
N ARG A 34 23.61 24.50 32.10
CA ARG A 34 22.40 23.92 32.69
C ARG A 34 22.80 22.73 33.57
N ARG A 35 22.62 22.90 34.87
CA ARG A 35 22.71 21.90 35.94
C ARG A 35 22.08 20.57 35.48
N ALA A 36 22.85 19.49 35.58
CA ALA A 36 22.37 18.14 35.36
C ALA A 36 21.24 17.80 36.36
N PRO A 37 20.17 17.12 35.93
CA PRO A 37 19.20 16.57 36.87
C PRO A 37 19.84 15.40 37.62
N HIS A 38 19.69 15.50 38.94
CA HIS A 38 20.00 14.52 39.96
C HIS A 38 19.30 13.20 39.63
N LEU A 39 20.08 12.17 39.31
CA LEU A 39 19.60 10.79 39.20
C LEU A 39 19.36 10.25 40.62
N PRO A 40 18.17 9.69 40.94
CA PRO A 40 17.99 8.98 42.19
C PRO A 40 18.75 7.64 42.17
N PRO A 41 19.25 7.15 43.32
CA PRO A 41 19.97 5.89 43.38
C PRO A 41 19.07 4.71 43.05
N ALA A 42 19.67 3.70 42.42
CA ALA A 42 19.05 2.47 41.97
C ALA A 42 18.25 1.80 43.10
N ARG A 43 16.92 1.78 42.94
CA ARG A 43 16.06 0.93 43.76
C ARG A 43 16.44 -0.52 43.49
N HIS A 44 16.91 -1.20 44.52
CA HIS A 44 17.08 -2.64 44.57
C HIS A 44 15.89 -3.35 43.91
N ARG A 45 16.12 -3.93 42.74
CA ARG A 45 15.23 -4.94 42.17
C ARG A 45 15.25 -6.11 43.14
N ARG A 46 14.15 -6.28 43.89
CA ARG A 46 13.85 -7.56 44.53
C ARG A 46 13.84 -8.63 43.43
N PRO A 47 14.51 -9.78 43.60
CA PRO A 47 14.30 -10.90 42.70
C PRO A 47 12.87 -11.41 42.95
N HIS A 48 12.03 -11.32 41.91
CA HIS A 48 10.78 -12.08 41.90
C HIS A 48 11.16 -13.57 41.77
N PRO A 49 10.58 -14.46 42.58
CA PRO A 49 10.79 -15.89 42.39
C PRO A 49 10.14 -16.27 41.06
N VAL A 50 10.97 -16.72 40.11
CA VAL A 50 10.51 -17.35 38.87
C VAL A 50 10.02 -18.75 39.24
N ALA A 51 8.85 -18.82 39.87
CA ALA A 51 8.15 -20.06 40.09
C ALA A 51 7.60 -20.52 38.75
N ALA A 52 8.38 -21.40 38.12
CA ALA A 52 7.99 -22.41 37.14
C ALA A 52 6.52 -22.36 36.72
N ALA A 53 6.24 -21.66 35.61
CA ALA A 53 5.08 -21.96 34.79
C ALA A 53 5.31 -23.36 34.18
N ARG A 54 5.00 -24.39 34.98
CA ARG A 54 4.77 -25.73 34.46
C ARG A 54 3.60 -25.62 33.50
N GLU A 55 3.94 -25.59 32.21
CA GLU A 55 3.22 -26.22 31.11
C GLU A 55 1.89 -26.87 31.56
N LEU A 56 0.79 -26.12 31.45
CA LEU A 56 -0.56 -26.68 31.49
C LEU A 56 -0.89 -27.16 30.07
N PRO A 57 -0.91 -28.48 29.81
CA PRO A 57 -1.35 -28.98 28.52
C PRO A 57 -2.87 -28.97 28.49
N GLY A 58 -3.47 -28.17 27.60
CA GLY A 58 -4.87 -28.35 27.22
C GLY A 58 -5.79 -27.14 27.19
N LEU A 59 -5.32 -25.90 27.44
CA LEU A 59 -6.19 -24.76 27.15
C LEU A 59 -6.23 -24.53 25.63
N PRO A 60 -7.40 -24.56 24.96
CA PRO A 60 -7.49 -24.20 23.56
C PRO A 60 -6.99 -22.77 23.44
N ARG A 61 -5.90 -22.59 22.67
CA ARG A 61 -5.43 -21.25 22.31
C ARG A 61 -6.64 -20.51 21.75
N PRO A 62 -6.99 -19.30 22.25
CA PRO A 62 -8.03 -18.52 21.60
C PRO A 62 -7.60 -18.38 20.14
N GLY A 63 -8.38 -18.98 19.24
CA GLY A 63 -8.13 -18.85 17.81
C GLY A 63 -8.06 -17.36 17.47
N PRO A 64 -7.35 -16.98 16.39
CA PRO A 64 -7.31 -15.58 15.98
C PRO A 64 -8.76 -15.07 15.91
N PRO A 65 -9.03 -13.85 16.42
CA PRO A 65 -10.37 -13.31 16.40
C PRO A 65 -10.88 -13.45 14.98
N ARG A 66 -12.03 -14.10 14.81
CA ARG A 66 -12.74 -14.10 13.54
C ARG A 66 -13.18 -12.66 13.32
N LEU A 67 -12.26 -11.85 12.81
CA LEU A 67 -12.47 -10.46 12.51
C LEU A 67 -13.45 -10.46 11.33
N ARG A 68 -14.74 -10.37 11.65
CA ARG A 68 -15.78 -10.18 10.65
C ARG A 68 -15.66 -8.74 10.18
N LEU A 69 -14.89 -8.55 9.11
CA LEU A 69 -14.82 -7.27 8.42
C LEU A 69 -16.25 -6.89 8.00
N LYS A 70 -16.59 -5.61 8.12
CA LYS A 70 -17.85 -5.12 7.55
C LYS A 70 -17.76 -5.18 6.02
N PRO A 71 -18.89 -5.36 5.30
CA PRO A 71 -18.92 -5.30 3.85
C PRO A 71 -18.28 -4.02 3.29
N GLU A 72 -18.50 -2.87 3.94
CA GLU A 72 -17.89 -1.59 3.56
C GLU A 72 -16.36 -1.61 3.65
N ASP A 73 -15.81 -2.22 4.71
CA ASP A 73 -14.36 -2.32 4.92
C ASP A 73 -13.74 -3.29 3.90
N MET A 74 -14.43 -4.40 3.60
CA MET A 74 -14.01 -5.33 2.54
C MET A 74 -13.96 -4.63 1.18
N ALA A 75 -14.98 -3.82 0.86
CA ALA A 75 -15.05 -3.04 -0.39
C ALA A 75 -13.91 -2.02 -0.48
N ARG A 76 -13.65 -1.26 0.59
CA ARG A 76 -12.51 -0.32 0.67
C ARG A 76 -11.17 -1.04 0.50
N LEU A 77 -10.99 -2.17 1.17
CA LEU A 77 -9.73 -2.93 1.12
C LEU A 77 -9.50 -3.53 -0.28
N ALA A 78 -10.54 -4.09 -0.91
CA ALA A 78 -10.46 -4.61 -2.27
C ALA A 78 -10.00 -3.53 -3.26
N ARG A 79 -10.62 -2.34 -3.24
CA ARG A 79 -10.21 -1.22 -4.11
C ARG A 79 -8.77 -0.78 -3.84
N ARG A 80 -8.34 -0.76 -2.58
CA ARG A 80 -6.95 -0.41 -2.22
C ARG A 80 -5.98 -1.45 -2.76
N PHE A 81 -6.30 -2.73 -2.65
CA PHE A 81 -5.50 -3.83 -3.18
C PHE A 81 -5.40 -3.78 -4.70
N SER A 82 -6.49 -3.46 -5.41
CA SER A 82 -6.45 -3.24 -6.86
C SER A 82 -5.47 -2.12 -7.24
N ARG A 83 -5.41 -1.02 -6.47
CA ARG A 83 -4.46 0.09 -6.72
C ARG A 83 -3.00 -0.30 -6.51
N ILE A 84 -2.72 -1.10 -5.48
CA ILE A 84 -1.35 -1.58 -5.21
C ILE A 84 -1.01 -2.87 -5.99
N ARG A 85 -1.83 -3.25 -6.97
CA ARG A 85 -1.65 -4.43 -7.83
C ARG A 85 -1.66 -5.77 -7.08
N GLN A 86 -2.22 -5.80 -5.86
CA GLN A 86 -2.42 -7.03 -5.08
C GLN A 86 -3.74 -7.70 -5.48
N PHE A 87 -3.74 -8.26 -6.70
CA PHE A 87 -4.97 -8.73 -7.32
C PHE A 87 -5.52 -10.03 -6.73
N GLU A 88 -4.67 -10.86 -6.13
CA GLU A 88 -5.10 -12.10 -5.51
C GLU A 88 -5.97 -11.84 -4.27
N ASP A 89 -5.50 -10.94 -3.39
CA ASP A 89 -6.28 -10.52 -2.24
C ASP A 89 -7.52 -9.72 -2.65
N ALA A 90 -7.41 -8.86 -3.67
CA ALA A 90 -8.54 -8.09 -4.17
C ALA A 90 -9.66 -8.99 -4.73
N ASP A 91 -9.31 -10.00 -5.54
CA ASP A 91 -10.25 -11.00 -6.06
C ASP A 91 -10.87 -11.82 -4.92
N ARG A 92 -10.06 -12.25 -3.94
CA ARG A 92 -10.55 -12.97 -2.77
C ARG A 92 -11.58 -12.15 -1.98
N LEU A 93 -11.29 -10.87 -1.73
CA LEU A 93 -12.22 -9.97 -1.05
C LEU A 93 -13.49 -9.74 -1.87
N CYS A 94 -13.39 -9.58 -3.20
CA CYS A 94 -14.55 -9.45 -4.07
C CYS A 94 -15.47 -10.67 -3.99
N ARG A 95 -14.89 -11.89 -4.02
CA ARG A 95 -15.65 -13.14 -3.88
C ARG A 95 -16.29 -13.30 -2.51
N ILE A 96 -15.61 -12.87 -1.44
CA ILE A 96 -16.18 -12.89 -0.09
C ILE A 96 -17.34 -11.90 -0.03
N LEU A 97 -17.16 -10.68 -0.52
CA LEU A 97 -18.18 -9.63 -0.52
C LEU A 97 -19.43 -10.05 -1.31
N LEU A 98 -19.26 -10.70 -2.47
CA LEU A 98 -20.35 -11.29 -3.25
C LEU A 98 -21.16 -12.34 -2.48
N LYS A 99 -20.51 -13.07 -1.55
CA LYS A 99 -21.18 -14.10 -0.73
C LYS A 99 -21.80 -13.53 0.54
N THR A 100 -21.18 -12.53 1.15
CA THR A 100 -21.62 -12.00 2.45
C THR A 100 -22.64 -10.87 2.30
N ALA A 101 -22.53 -10.06 1.25
CA ALA A 101 -23.38 -8.90 1.01
C ALA A 101 -23.52 -8.62 -0.50
N PRO A 102 -24.30 -9.44 -1.23
CA PRO A 102 -24.53 -9.28 -2.67
C PRO A 102 -25.29 -7.98 -3.02
N ASP A 103 -26.07 -7.43 -2.09
CA ASP A 103 -26.87 -6.22 -2.29
C ASP A 103 -26.17 -4.94 -1.76
N HIS A 104 -24.87 -5.02 -1.48
CA HIS A 104 -24.12 -3.87 -0.97
C HIS A 104 -23.99 -2.78 -2.05
N PRO A 105 -24.36 -1.52 -1.77
CA PRO A 105 -24.37 -0.44 -2.78
C PRO A 105 -23.02 -0.20 -3.46
N GLU A 106 -21.90 -0.36 -2.74
CA GLU A 106 -20.56 -0.14 -3.32
C GLU A 106 -19.95 -1.39 -3.98
N LEU A 107 -20.69 -2.50 -4.05
CA LEU A 107 -20.19 -3.74 -4.64
C LEU A 107 -19.88 -3.57 -6.13
N ALA A 108 -20.78 -2.91 -6.87
CA ALA A 108 -20.60 -2.62 -8.29
C ALA A 108 -19.28 -1.86 -8.54
N ASP A 109 -19.11 -0.71 -7.90
CA ASP A 109 -17.90 0.14 -8.02
C ASP A 109 -16.62 -0.60 -7.64
N THR A 110 -16.70 -1.45 -6.62
CA THR A 110 -15.58 -2.25 -6.14
C THR A 110 -15.16 -3.29 -7.17
N LEU A 111 -16.13 -4.05 -7.71
CA LEU A 111 -15.87 -5.03 -8.76
C LEU A 111 -15.32 -4.35 -10.01
N SER A 112 -15.85 -3.18 -10.37
CA SER A 112 -15.41 -2.42 -11.53
C SER A 112 -13.97 -1.93 -11.39
N THR A 113 -13.62 -1.40 -10.21
CA THR A 113 -12.24 -1.01 -9.89
C THR A 113 -11.29 -2.21 -9.96
N CYS A 114 -11.73 -3.36 -9.44
CA CYS A 114 -10.93 -4.57 -9.41
C CYS A 114 -10.70 -5.14 -10.81
N ALA A 115 -11.76 -5.24 -11.61
CA ALA A 115 -11.71 -5.67 -13.00
C ALA A 115 -10.85 -4.77 -13.88
N ASN A 116 -10.95 -3.45 -13.71
CA ASN A 116 -10.08 -2.49 -14.42
C ASN A 116 -8.61 -2.73 -14.06
N GLY A 117 -8.31 -2.88 -12.77
CA GLY A 117 -6.95 -3.18 -12.31
C GLY A 117 -6.41 -4.47 -12.92
N LEU A 118 -7.23 -5.53 -12.98
CA LEU A 118 -6.87 -6.82 -13.58
C LEU A 118 -6.62 -6.72 -15.09
N LEU A 119 -7.47 -6.00 -15.82
CA LEU A 119 -7.28 -5.76 -17.26
C LEU A 119 -5.96 -5.01 -17.54
N HIS A 120 -5.69 -3.95 -16.78
CA HIS A 120 -4.42 -3.20 -16.87
C HIS A 120 -3.20 -4.01 -16.42
N ALA A 121 -3.41 -5.17 -15.79
CA ALA A 121 -2.35 -6.10 -15.43
C ALA A 121 -2.18 -7.24 -16.42
N GLY A 122 -3.01 -7.31 -17.47
CA GLY A 122 -3.04 -8.44 -18.39
C GLY A 122 -3.63 -9.71 -17.78
N LEU A 123 -4.20 -9.63 -16.56
CA LEU A 123 -4.83 -10.76 -15.88
C LEU A 123 -6.28 -10.93 -16.36
N ARG A 124 -6.42 -11.12 -17.68
CA ARG A 124 -7.71 -11.13 -18.36
C ARG A 124 -8.61 -12.27 -17.88
N ASP A 125 -8.08 -13.47 -17.64
CA ASP A 125 -8.86 -14.62 -17.17
C ASP A 125 -9.55 -14.33 -15.83
N LYS A 126 -8.83 -13.69 -14.90
CA LYS A 126 -9.39 -13.30 -13.60
C LYS A 126 -10.45 -12.22 -13.76
N ALA A 127 -10.22 -11.25 -14.66
CA ALA A 127 -11.20 -10.20 -14.94
C ALA A 127 -12.48 -10.76 -15.59
N MET A 128 -12.35 -11.73 -16.50
CA MET A 128 -13.47 -12.47 -17.10
C MET A 128 -14.30 -13.21 -16.04
N GLY A 129 -13.66 -13.72 -14.98
CA GLY A 129 -14.36 -14.32 -13.85
C GLY A 129 -15.31 -13.36 -13.13
N LEU A 130 -15.06 -12.05 -13.18
CA LEU A 130 -15.92 -11.02 -12.59
C LEU A 130 -17.03 -10.53 -13.53
N LEU A 131 -16.91 -10.77 -14.84
CA LEU A 131 -17.84 -10.26 -15.86
C LEU A 131 -19.31 -10.65 -15.60
N PRO A 132 -19.66 -11.91 -15.25
CA PRO A 132 -21.06 -12.27 -14.99
C PRO A 132 -21.66 -11.49 -13.82
N HIS A 133 -20.86 -11.13 -12.82
CA HIS A 133 -21.32 -10.35 -11.68
C HIS A 133 -21.46 -8.88 -12.05
N LEU A 134 -20.51 -8.35 -12.83
CA LEU A 134 -20.56 -6.99 -13.35
C LEU A 134 -21.76 -6.76 -14.30
N LEU A 135 -22.11 -7.72 -15.15
CA LEU A 135 -23.28 -7.59 -16.02
C LEU A 135 -24.60 -7.50 -15.25
N ARG A 136 -24.68 -8.14 -14.07
CA ARG A 136 -25.88 -8.07 -13.24
C ARG A 136 -25.98 -6.76 -12.45
N LEU A 137 -24.85 -6.24 -11.98
CA LEU A 137 -24.83 -5.09 -11.07
C LEU A 137 -24.61 -3.77 -11.79
N ALA A 138 -23.73 -3.75 -12.80
CA ALA A 138 -23.34 -2.56 -13.55
C ALA A 138 -23.07 -2.90 -15.04
N PRO A 139 -24.13 -3.25 -15.81
CA PRO A 139 -24.00 -3.59 -17.23
C PRO A 139 -23.52 -2.42 -18.10
N ASN A 140 -23.77 -1.18 -17.66
CA ASN A 140 -23.41 0.02 -18.39
C ASN A 140 -22.01 0.58 -18.06
N ASP A 141 -21.29 -0.05 -17.13
CA ASP A 141 -19.95 0.40 -16.76
C ASP A 141 -18.96 0.20 -17.92
N MET A 142 -18.02 1.14 -18.05
CA MET A 142 -16.98 1.10 -19.07
C MET A 142 -16.16 -0.18 -18.99
N VAL A 143 -15.82 -0.64 -17.79
CA VAL A 143 -15.05 -1.88 -17.61
C VAL A 143 -15.84 -3.11 -18.05
N THR A 144 -17.14 -3.13 -17.81
CA THR A 144 -18.02 -4.23 -18.20
C THR A 144 -18.06 -4.35 -19.73
N ARG A 145 -18.20 -3.22 -20.42
CA ARG A 145 -18.12 -3.16 -21.89
C ARG A 145 -16.74 -3.52 -22.42
N ALA A 146 -15.68 -3.04 -21.76
CA ALA A 146 -14.31 -3.38 -22.13
C ALA A 146 -14.05 -4.89 -22.00
N LEU A 147 -14.56 -5.52 -20.94
CA LEU A 147 -14.48 -6.97 -20.73
C LEU A 147 -15.25 -7.75 -21.81
N GLN A 148 -16.44 -7.27 -22.22
CA GLN A 148 -17.21 -7.90 -23.31
C GLN A 148 -16.49 -7.88 -24.67
N ASN A 149 -15.63 -6.86 -24.89
CA ASN A 149 -14.91 -6.66 -26.15
C ASN A 149 -13.43 -7.08 -26.10
N ALA A 150 -12.93 -7.45 -24.92
CA ALA A 150 -11.55 -7.89 -24.72
C ALA A 150 -11.32 -9.25 -25.36
#